data_AF-A0A242NXI0-F1
#
_entry.id   AF-A0A242NXI0-F1
#
_cell.length_a   1.000
_cell.length_b   1.000
_cell.length_c   1.000
_cell.angle_alpha   90.00
_cell.angle_beta   90.00
_cell.angle_gamma   90.00
#
_symmetry.space_group_name_H-M   'P 1'
#
loop_
_entity.id
_entity.type
_entity.pdbx_description
1 polymer ?
#
loop_
_entity_poly.entity_id
_entity_poly.type
_entity_poly.pdbx_seq_one_letter_code
_entity_poly.pdbx_strand_id
1 'polypeptide(L)'
;MNNFKSGVNKKDYSYLNLLENSPIATDKDISKTFMHHINNGNLPSQYYYILGHGNPDILAGYNGSGAPIRYLKTSMQLLKSDIQSKGYNTDKTIIFLACHLGNGVSSFAELFSQLPDVGTVYAFTGFGWFGGTRPFWTAAGYNVSYKETDASGKVINTTISVYSKAVKGYWRIFNSATAVIKS
;
A
#
# COMPACT_ATOMS: atom_id res chain seq x y z
N MET A 1 16.66 -27.17 4.72
CA MET A 1 17.74 -26.17 4.57
C MET A 1 17.62 -25.59 3.17
N ASN A 2 17.00 -24.42 3.03
CA ASN A 2 16.87 -23.77 1.72
C ASN A 2 18.07 -22.85 1.51
N ASN A 3 18.92 -23.27 0.58
CA ASN A 3 20.01 -22.47 0.04
C ASN A 3 19.44 -21.20 -0.61
N PHE A 4 19.38 -20.10 0.15
CA PHE A 4 19.29 -18.76 -0.43
C PHE A 4 20.60 -18.54 -1.19
N LYS A 5 20.59 -18.83 -2.50
CA LYS A 5 21.71 -18.54 -3.39
C LYS A 5 22.01 -17.06 -3.31
N SER A 6 23.23 -16.75 -2.87
CA SER A 6 23.87 -15.45 -3.03
C SER A 6 23.97 -15.12 -4.51
N GLY A 7 23.10 -14.22 -4.98
CA GLY A 7 23.11 -13.79 -6.38
C GLY A 7 22.08 -12.71 -6.72
N VAL A 8 21.53 -12.00 -5.73
CA VAL A 8 20.65 -10.87 -6.03
C VAL A 8 21.54 -9.69 -6.36
N ASN A 9 21.65 -9.35 -7.65
CA ASN A 9 22.39 -8.18 -8.08
C ASN A 9 21.52 -6.95 -7.76
N LYS A 10 22.10 -5.95 -7.08
CA LYS A 10 21.37 -4.73 -6.65
C LYS A 10 20.69 -3.99 -7.81
N LYS A 11 21.13 -4.25 -9.04
CA LYS A 11 20.60 -3.68 -10.31
C LYS A 11 19.29 -4.30 -10.79
N ASP A 12 18.80 -5.37 -10.18
CA ASP A 12 17.65 -6.11 -10.70
C ASP A 12 16.30 -5.61 -10.19
N TYR A 13 16.29 -4.87 -9.06
CA TYR A 13 15.06 -4.28 -8.52
C TYR A 13 14.62 -3.08 -9.34
N SER A 14 13.32 -3.01 -9.61
CA SER A 14 12.68 -1.83 -10.19
C SER A 14 11.62 -1.31 -9.24
N TYR A 15 11.62 -0.01 -8.99
CA TYR A 15 10.70 0.60 -8.04
C TYR A 15 10.46 2.08 -8.34
N LEU A 16 9.37 2.59 -7.78
CA LEU A 16 9.03 3.99 -7.66
C LEU A 16 8.83 4.33 -6.19
N ASN A 17 9.74 5.13 -5.61
CA ASN A 17 9.66 5.56 -4.21
C ASN A 17 9.19 7.02 -4.14
N LEU A 18 7.88 7.22 -3.96
CA LEU A 18 7.30 8.56 -3.86
C LEU A 18 7.54 9.21 -2.49
N LEU A 19 8.18 8.54 -1.54
CA LEU A 19 8.43 9.06 -0.19
C LEU A 19 9.90 9.48 0.01
N GLU A 20 10.76 9.26 -0.99
CA GLU A 20 12.19 9.53 -0.90
C GLU A 20 12.51 11.00 -0.56
N ASN A 21 11.85 11.93 -1.25
CA ASN A 21 12.06 13.36 -1.09
C ASN A 21 10.98 14.04 -0.24
N SER A 22 10.22 13.27 0.54
CA SER A 22 9.19 13.84 1.41
C SER A 22 9.80 14.80 2.44
N PRO A 23 9.21 15.98 2.69
CA PRO A 23 9.61 16.83 3.81
C PRO A 23 9.20 16.25 5.17
N ILE A 24 8.34 15.22 5.21
CA ILE A 24 7.82 14.61 6.43
C ILE A 24 8.81 13.56 6.96
N ALA A 25 9.20 13.69 8.22
CA ALA A 25 10.21 12.80 8.84
C ALA A 25 9.80 11.31 8.80
N THR A 26 8.54 11.01 9.10
CA THR A 26 8.02 9.63 9.08
C THR A 26 8.07 8.99 7.68
N ASP A 27 7.82 9.78 6.63
CA ASP A 27 7.91 9.30 5.25
C ASP A 27 9.35 8.96 4.86
N LYS A 28 10.31 9.79 5.31
CA LYS A 28 11.74 9.50 5.12
C LYS A 28 12.15 8.20 5.81
N ASP A 29 11.63 7.92 7.00
CA ASP A 29 11.93 6.68 7.73
C ASP A 29 11.31 5.45 7.06
N ILE A 30 10.08 5.59 6.53
CA ILE A 30 9.43 4.58 5.70
C ILE A 30 10.27 4.30 4.44
N SER A 31 10.66 5.36 3.73
CA SER A 31 11.51 5.28 2.54
C SER A 31 12.83 4.56 2.83
N LYS A 32 13.53 4.94 3.91
CA LYS A 32 14.78 4.26 4.34
C LYS A 32 14.57 2.78 4.62
N THR A 33 13.46 2.42 5.28
CA THR A 33 13.14 1.03 5.59
C THR A 33 12.88 0.23 4.32
N PHE A 34 12.09 0.78 3.40
CA PHE A 34 11.87 0.19 2.08
C PHE A 34 13.19 -0.03 1.33
N MET A 35 14.03 1.01 1.27
CA MET A 35 15.35 0.91 0.63
C MET A 35 16.29 -0.08 1.32
N HIS A 36 16.22 -0.23 2.64
CA HIS A 36 16.96 -1.27 3.36
C HIS A 36 16.56 -2.67 2.87
N HIS A 37 15.27 -2.94 2.68
CA HIS A 37 14.81 -4.23 2.17
C HIS A 37 15.20 -4.47 0.70
N ILE A 38 15.13 -3.44 -0.15
CA ILE A 38 15.61 -3.51 -1.54
C ILE A 38 17.11 -3.80 -1.59
N ASN A 39 17.91 -3.01 -0.86
CA ASN A 39 19.38 -3.08 -0.90
C ASN A 39 19.95 -4.39 -0.36
N ASN A 40 19.22 -5.05 0.55
CA ASN A 40 19.62 -6.31 1.16
C ASN A 40 19.00 -7.54 0.49
N GLY A 41 18.24 -7.38 -0.59
CA GLY A 41 17.66 -8.51 -1.31
C GLY A 41 16.50 -9.20 -0.58
N ASN A 42 15.84 -8.51 0.35
CA ASN A 42 14.80 -9.09 1.22
C ASN A 42 13.42 -9.17 0.55
N LEU A 43 13.27 -8.58 -0.64
CA LEU A 43 12.04 -8.59 -1.43
C LEU A 43 12.26 -9.38 -2.72
N PRO A 44 11.24 -9.99 -3.34
CA PRO A 44 11.42 -10.62 -4.65
C PRO A 44 11.78 -9.61 -5.76
N SER A 45 12.89 -9.81 -6.47
CA SER A 45 13.40 -8.85 -7.47
C SER A 45 12.63 -8.82 -8.79
N GLN A 46 11.81 -9.84 -9.06
CA GLN A 46 10.97 -9.94 -10.25
C GLN A 46 9.77 -8.97 -10.26
N TYR A 47 9.52 -8.26 -9.16
CA TYR A 47 8.40 -7.32 -9.03
C TYR A 47 8.81 -5.87 -9.26
N TYR A 48 7.84 -5.04 -9.61
CA TYR A 48 7.95 -3.58 -9.65
C TYR A 48 7.24 -2.98 -8.43
N TYR A 49 7.98 -2.37 -7.52
CA TYR A 49 7.42 -1.85 -6.26
C TYR A 49 7.06 -0.37 -6.39
N ILE A 50 5.88 0.02 -5.92
CA ILE A 50 5.47 1.42 -5.87
C ILE A 50 5.16 1.78 -4.42
N LEU A 51 6.00 2.63 -3.82
CA LEU A 51 5.85 3.11 -2.45
C LEU A 51 5.26 4.52 -2.44
N GLY A 52 4.19 4.71 -1.67
CA GLY A 52 3.56 6.02 -1.49
C GLY A 52 2.47 6.01 -0.43
N HIS A 53 1.74 7.12 -0.34
CA HIS A 53 0.48 7.22 0.39
C HIS A 53 -0.69 6.92 -0.53
N GLY A 54 -1.75 6.34 0.00
CA GLY A 54 -2.85 5.85 -0.83
C GLY A 54 -4.21 5.98 -0.17
N ASN A 55 -5.24 5.99 -1.01
CA ASN A 55 -6.60 5.60 -0.70
C ASN A 55 -7.25 5.05 -1.99
N PRO A 56 -8.52 4.61 -2.00
CA PRO A 56 -9.15 4.08 -3.21
C PRO A 56 -9.20 5.01 -4.42
N ASP A 57 -8.94 6.31 -4.27
CA ASP A 57 -9.04 7.31 -5.34
C ASP A 57 -7.70 7.87 -5.80
N ILE A 58 -6.66 7.81 -4.95
CA ILE A 58 -5.42 8.56 -5.12
C ILE A 58 -4.22 7.76 -4.64
N LEU A 59 -3.14 7.77 -5.44
CA LEU A 59 -1.77 7.50 -5.00
C LEU A 59 -1.03 8.84 -4.90
N ALA A 60 -0.36 9.09 -3.78
CA ALA A 60 0.31 10.36 -3.50
C ALA A 60 1.70 10.19 -2.91
N GLY A 61 2.51 11.24 -3.05
CA GLY A 61 3.81 11.39 -2.41
C GLY A 61 4.50 12.63 -2.92
N TYR A 62 5.78 12.52 -3.25
CA TYR A 62 6.65 13.61 -3.63
C TYR A 62 7.50 13.21 -4.85
N ASN A 63 7.75 14.17 -5.74
CA ASN A 63 8.57 13.95 -6.93
C ASN A 63 10.08 14.09 -6.62
N GLY A 64 10.92 14.05 -7.67
CA GLY A 64 12.37 14.22 -7.56
C GLY A 64 12.84 15.54 -6.94
N SER A 65 12.01 16.59 -6.97
CA SER A 65 12.31 17.89 -6.36
C SER A 65 11.69 18.07 -4.97
N GLY A 66 11.03 17.04 -4.42
CA GLY A 66 10.31 17.13 -3.14
C GLY A 66 8.99 17.88 -3.22
N ALA A 67 8.50 18.21 -4.43
CA ALA A 67 7.18 18.78 -4.60
C ALA A 67 6.09 17.69 -4.51
N PRO A 68 4.94 17.97 -3.86
CA PRO A 68 3.85 16.99 -3.78
C PRO A 68 3.38 16.56 -5.17
N ILE A 69 3.15 15.25 -5.34
CA ILE A 69 2.56 14.66 -6.54
C ILE A 69 1.38 13.78 -6.15
N ARG A 70 0.35 13.77 -7.01
CA ARG A 70 -0.85 12.96 -6.85
C ARG A 70 -1.23 12.36 -8.20
N TYR A 71 -1.41 11.04 -8.21
CA TYR A 71 -2.02 10.32 -9.31
C TYR A 71 -3.46 10.03 -8.91
N LEU A 72 -4.39 10.63 -9.62
CA LEU A 72 -5.82 10.42 -9.39
C LEU A 72 -6.27 9.20 -10.19
N LYS A 73 -7.29 8.49 -9.72
CA LYS A 73 -7.88 7.39 -10.50
C LYS A 73 -8.35 7.83 -11.88
N THR A 74 -8.74 9.10 -12.03
CA THR A 74 -9.15 9.70 -13.32
C THR A 74 -7.98 10.06 -14.24
N SER A 75 -6.74 10.11 -13.72
CA SER A 75 -5.53 10.51 -14.46
C SER A 75 -4.38 9.50 -14.32
N MET A 76 -4.72 8.24 -14.04
CA MET A 76 -3.78 7.16 -13.75
C MET A 76 -2.85 6.78 -14.92
N GLN A 77 -3.13 7.22 -16.15
CA GLN A 77 -2.20 7.10 -17.28
C GLN A 77 -0.87 7.82 -17.00
N LEU A 78 -0.89 8.90 -16.22
CA LEU A 78 0.32 9.63 -15.83
C LEU A 78 1.24 8.75 -14.96
N LEU A 79 0.67 7.95 -14.06
CA LEU A 79 1.42 6.98 -13.28
C LEU A 79 2.03 5.91 -14.19
N LYS A 80 1.24 5.40 -15.15
CA LYS A 80 1.70 4.40 -16.12
C LYS A 80 2.92 4.90 -16.90
N SER A 81 2.85 6.12 -17.44
CA SER A 81 3.97 6.74 -18.15
C SER A 81 5.21 6.89 -17.27
N ASP A 82 5.04 7.31 -16.01
CA ASP A 82 6.17 7.47 -15.09
C ASP A 82 6.86 6.13 -14.78
N ILE A 83 6.09 5.07 -14.45
CA ILE A 83 6.69 3.77 -14.15
C ILE A 83 7.36 3.14 -15.37
N GLN A 84 6.80 3.31 -16.57
CA GLN A 84 7.40 2.85 -17.83
C GLN A 84 8.73 3.56 -18.11
N SER A 85 8.79 4.88 -17.88
CA SER A 85 10.04 5.65 -17.99
C SER A 85 11.12 5.19 -17.00
N LYS A 86 10.69 4.54 -15.90
CA LYS A 86 11.54 3.96 -14.85
C LYS A 86 11.72 2.45 -14.98
N GLY A 87 11.52 1.90 -16.19
CA GLY A 87 11.85 0.51 -16.53
C GLY A 87 10.79 -0.53 -16.15
N TYR A 88 9.55 -0.12 -15.86
CA TYR A 88 8.43 -1.06 -15.80
C TYR A 88 8.10 -1.60 -17.20
N ASN A 89 7.84 -2.90 -17.27
CA ASN A 89 7.25 -3.59 -18.42
C ASN A 89 6.23 -4.63 -17.93
N THR A 90 5.43 -5.18 -18.85
CA THR A 90 4.33 -6.10 -18.54
C THR A 90 4.76 -7.44 -17.95
N ASP A 91 6.05 -7.80 -18.05
CA ASP A 91 6.58 -9.03 -17.47
C ASP A 91 6.72 -8.93 -15.94
N LYS A 92 6.73 -7.70 -15.40
CA LYS A 92 6.81 -7.46 -13.96
C LYS A 92 5.42 -7.31 -13.36
N THR A 93 5.21 -7.99 -12.24
CA THR A 93 4.05 -7.73 -11.38
C THR A 93 4.26 -6.44 -10.59
N ILE A 94 3.25 -5.57 -10.55
CA ILE A 94 3.27 -4.34 -9.76
C ILE A 94 2.78 -4.62 -8.34
N ILE A 95 3.55 -4.17 -7.34
CA ILE A 95 3.17 -4.21 -5.93
C ILE A 95 3.03 -2.79 -5.40
N PHE A 96 1.79 -2.37 -5.14
CA PHE A 96 1.51 -1.09 -4.48
C PHE A 96 1.69 -1.23 -2.97
N LEU A 97 2.71 -0.56 -2.43
CA LEU A 97 2.97 -0.39 -1.00
C LEU A 97 2.39 0.96 -0.55
N ALA A 98 1.05 1.05 -0.49
CA ALA A 98 0.35 2.24 -0.03
C ALA A 98 -0.99 1.88 0.64
N CYS A 99 -1.48 2.80 1.48
CA CYS A 99 -2.72 2.62 2.25
C CYS A 99 -3.93 2.44 1.32
N HIS A 100 -4.74 1.40 1.54
CA HIS A 100 -6.09 1.24 0.98
C HIS A 100 -6.27 1.37 -0.55
N LEU A 101 -5.22 1.27 -1.35
CA LEU A 101 -5.32 1.46 -2.82
C LEU A 101 -6.18 0.40 -3.51
N GLY A 102 -6.26 -0.80 -2.93
CA GLY A 102 -7.10 -1.89 -3.43
C GLY A 102 -8.45 -2.01 -2.72
N ASN A 103 -8.82 -1.06 -1.87
CA ASN A 103 -10.03 -1.16 -1.06
C ASN A 103 -11.28 -0.76 -1.85
N GLY A 104 -12.29 -1.63 -1.87
CA GLY A 104 -13.56 -1.43 -2.57
C GLY A 104 -13.54 -1.83 -4.04
N VAL A 105 -14.71 -1.74 -4.67
CA VAL A 105 -14.92 -1.97 -6.11
C VAL A 105 -14.60 -0.70 -6.89
N SER A 106 -14.01 -0.82 -8.07
CA SER A 106 -13.51 0.29 -8.89
C SER A 106 -12.48 1.15 -8.15
N SER A 107 -11.67 0.50 -7.31
CA SER A 107 -10.55 1.14 -6.60
C SER A 107 -9.46 1.57 -7.58
N PHE A 108 -8.57 2.48 -7.15
CA PHE A 108 -7.44 2.95 -7.96
C PHE A 108 -6.65 1.79 -8.53
N ALA A 109 -6.27 0.81 -7.71
CA ALA A 109 -5.45 -0.32 -8.15
C ALA A 109 -6.20 -1.25 -9.11
N GLU A 110 -7.49 -1.45 -8.89
CA GLU A 110 -8.34 -2.24 -9.78
C GLU A 110 -8.42 -1.60 -11.17
N LEU A 111 -8.80 -0.32 -11.22
CA LEU A 111 -8.88 0.42 -12.48
C LEU A 111 -7.50 0.56 -13.16
N PHE A 112 -6.42 0.69 -12.39
CA PHE A 112 -5.07 0.74 -12.92
C PHE A 112 -4.67 -0.56 -13.62
N SER A 113 -5.05 -1.72 -13.07
CA SER A 113 -4.79 -3.04 -13.67
C SER A 113 -5.50 -3.25 -15.01
N GLN A 114 -6.58 -2.50 -15.27
CA GLN A 114 -7.34 -2.57 -16.51
C GLN A 114 -6.73 -1.71 -17.63
N LEU A 115 -5.71 -0.90 -17.34
CA LEU A 115 -5.05 -0.10 -18.36
C LEU A 115 -4.31 -0.98 -19.37
N PRO A 116 -4.25 -0.58 -20.66
CA PRO A 116 -3.37 -1.21 -21.64
C PRO A 116 -1.92 -1.16 -21.17
N ASP A 117 -1.20 -2.26 -21.40
CA ASP A 117 0.21 -2.45 -21.05
C ASP A 117 0.49 -2.41 -19.53
N VAL A 118 -0.53 -2.64 -18.71
CA VAL A 118 -0.39 -2.97 -17.29
C VAL A 118 -0.63 -4.48 -17.10
N GLY A 119 0.30 -5.12 -16.40
CA GLY A 119 0.27 -6.53 -16.07
C GLY A 119 -0.47 -6.78 -14.76
N THR A 120 -0.04 -7.80 -14.01
CA THR A 120 -0.66 -8.13 -12.73
C THR A 120 -0.39 -7.04 -11.69
N VAL A 121 -1.42 -6.66 -10.93
CA VAL A 121 -1.33 -5.67 -9.86
C VAL A 121 -1.74 -6.29 -8.54
N TYR A 122 -0.92 -6.10 -7.51
CA TYR A 122 -1.29 -6.34 -6.12
C TYR A 122 -1.32 -5.01 -5.37
N ALA A 123 -2.41 -4.79 -4.65
CA ALA A 123 -2.56 -3.67 -3.75
C ALA A 123 -3.20 -4.11 -2.45
N PHE A 124 -2.80 -3.45 -1.36
CA PHE A 124 -3.38 -3.70 -0.06
C PHE A 124 -4.72 -2.97 0.07
N THR A 125 -5.73 -3.64 0.60
CA THR A 125 -7.01 -3.01 0.99
C THR A 125 -6.93 -2.38 2.38
N GLY A 126 -5.92 -2.76 3.16
CA GLY A 126 -5.50 -2.09 4.40
C GLY A 126 -3.98 -2.18 4.53
N PHE A 127 -3.32 -1.04 4.65
CA PHE A 127 -1.88 -0.98 4.86
C PHE A 127 -1.58 0.16 5.82
N GLY A 128 -0.92 -0.18 6.93
CA GLY A 128 -0.63 0.73 8.02
C GLY A 128 0.87 0.79 8.27
N TRP A 129 1.42 2.00 8.22
CA TRP A 129 2.80 2.26 8.65
C TRP A 129 2.81 2.61 10.13
N PHE A 130 3.35 1.70 10.94
CA PHE A 130 3.53 1.91 12.37
C PHE A 130 4.94 2.48 12.61
N GLY A 131 5.06 3.81 12.63
CA GLY A 131 6.33 4.54 12.72
C GLY A 131 7.07 4.31 14.04
N GLY A 132 8.15 3.55 14.03
CA GLY A 132 8.94 3.26 15.22
C GLY A 132 10.06 4.26 15.49
N THR A 133 9.91 5.06 16.55
CA THR A 133 11.03 5.33 17.48
C THR A 133 10.62 5.20 18.96
N ARG A 134 9.34 5.01 19.27
CA ARG A 134 8.86 4.71 20.63
C ARG A 134 7.75 3.65 20.56
N PRO A 135 7.63 2.73 21.53
CA PRO A 135 6.45 1.88 21.64
C PRO A 135 5.23 2.79 21.77
N PHE A 136 4.34 2.77 20.78
CA PHE A 136 3.02 3.39 20.90
C PHE A 136 2.00 2.31 21.22
N TRP A 137 1.09 2.66 22.12
CA TRP A 137 -0.08 1.89 22.44
C TRP A 137 -1.16 2.28 21.42
N THR A 138 -1.38 1.47 20.39
CA THR A 138 -2.54 1.66 19.51
C THR A 138 -3.71 0.86 20.05
N ALA A 139 -4.74 1.57 20.50
CA ALA A 139 -6.08 1.01 20.59
C ALA A 139 -6.69 1.12 19.19
N ALA A 140 -6.67 0.02 18.42
CA ALA A 140 -7.54 -0.06 17.26
C ALA A 140 -8.96 -0.26 17.80
N GLY A 141 -9.77 0.80 17.69
CA GLY A 141 -11.19 0.75 17.96
C GLY A 141 -11.95 0.71 16.63
N TYR A 142 -12.91 -0.19 16.50
CA TYR A 142 -13.90 -0.10 15.42
C TYR A 142 -15.29 -0.09 16.03
N ASN A 143 -16.16 0.72 15.44
CA ASN A 143 -17.56 0.78 15.81
C ASN A 143 -18.31 -0.27 14.99
N VAL A 144 -19.00 -1.17 15.67
CA VAL A 144 -19.99 -2.04 15.03
C VAL A 144 -21.35 -1.46 15.35
N SER A 145 -22.03 -0.95 14.31
CA SER A 145 -23.41 -0.52 14.42
C SER A 145 -24.31 -1.59 13.84
N TYR A 146 -25.31 -2.01 14.60
CA TYR A 146 -26.34 -2.93 14.13
C TYR A 146 -27.73 -2.44 14.51
N LYS A 147 -28.73 -2.90 13.76
CA LYS A 147 -30.13 -2.54 13.95
C LYS A 147 -30.88 -3.75 14.49
N GLU A 148 -31.56 -3.56 15.60
CA GLU A 148 -32.51 -4.55 16.12
C GLU A 148 -33.91 -3.96 16.09
N THR A 149 -34.91 -4.80 15.86
CA THR A 149 -36.31 -4.41 15.99
C THR A 149 -36.83 -5.11 17.23
N ASP A 150 -37.33 -4.34 18.18
CA ASP A 150 -37.89 -4.91 19.41
C ASP A 150 -39.25 -5.60 19.13
N ALA A 151 -39.77 -6.30 20.15
CA ALA A 151 -41.03 -7.04 20.05
C ALA A 151 -42.26 -6.15 19.76
N SER A 152 -42.14 -4.82 19.87
CA SER A 152 -43.19 -3.84 19.55
C SER A 152 -43.08 -3.28 18.11
N GLY A 153 -42.09 -3.73 17.34
CA GLY A 153 -41.85 -3.26 15.97
C GLY A 153 -41.02 -1.98 15.88
N LYS A 154 -40.46 -1.49 17.00
CA LYS A 154 -39.61 -0.30 17.00
C LYS A 154 -38.18 -0.65 16.65
N VAL A 155 -37.61 0.05 15.67
CA VAL A 155 -36.21 -0.11 15.26
C VAL A 155 -35.29 0.66 16.21
N ILE A 156 -34.33 -0.04 16.80
CA ILE A 156 -33.29 0.49 17.68
C ILE A 156 -31.95 0.37 16.96
N ASN A 157 -31.23 1.49 16.85
CA ASN A 157 -29.87 1.50 16.33
C ASN A 157 -28.90 1.48 17.50
N THR A 158 -28.11 0.42 17.61
CA THR A 158 -27.09 0.27 18.66
C THR A 158 -25.72 0.34 18.02
N THR A 159 -24.83 1.16 18.60
CA THR A 159 -23.42 1.20 18.22
C THR A 159 -22.58 0.72 19.39
N ILE A 160 -21.81 -0.33 19.19
CA ILE A 160 -20.83 -0.83 20.16
C ILE A 160 -19.44 -0.43 19.67
N SER A 161 -18.71 0.30 20.51
CA SER A 161 -17.29 0.57 20.30
C SER A 161 -16.47 -0.59 20.86
N VAL A 162 -15.83 -1.36 19.98
CA VAL A 162 -14.93 -2.45 20.38
C VAL A 162 -13.51 -1.91 20.41
N TYR A 163 -12.91 -1.86 21.61
CA TYR A 163 -11.52 -1.45 21.79
C TYR A 163 -10.62 -2.67 21.89
N SER A 164 -9.65 -2.81 20.99
CA SER A 164 -8.58 -3.80 21.18
C SER A 164 -7.61 -3.37 22.27
N LYS A 165 -7.21 -4.32 23.13
CA LYS A 165 -6.16 -4.12 24.14
C LYS A 165 -4.88 -3.74 23.42
N ALA A 166 -4.27 -2.63 23.83
CA ALA A 166 -3.11 -2.11 23.14
C ALA A 166 -1.94 -3.11 23.18
N VAL A 167 -1.46 -3.50 21.99
CA VAL A 167 -0.47 -4.56 21.80
C VAL A 167 0.87 -3.94 21.46
N LYS A 168 1.96 -4.41 22.09
CA LYS A 168 3.33 -4.04 21.73
C LYS A 168 3.64 -4.63 20.35
N GLY A 169 3.60 -3.80 19.30
CA GLY A 169 3.81 -4.22 17.92
C GLY A 169 5.24 -3.92 17.44
N TYR A 170 5.88 -4.90 16.81
CA TYR A 170 6.88 -4.68 15.78
C TYR A 170 6.16 -4.72 14.41
N TRP A 171 6.75 -4.13 13.37
CA TRP A 171 6.18 -3.97 12.01
C TRP A 171 5.27 -5.14 11.59
N ARG A 172 3.96 -4.88 11.45
CA ARG A 172 2.98 -5.88 10.99
C ARG A 172 2.27 -5.35 9.75
N ILE A 173 2.47 -6.04 8.62
CA ILE A 173 1.59 -5.94 7.46
C ILE A 173 0.29 -6.65 7.88
N PHE A 174 -0.79 -5.89 8.08
CA PHE A 174 -2.11 -6.49 8.20
C PHE A 174 -2.59 -6.82 6.79
N ASN A 175 -2.52 -8.10 6.42
CA ASN A 175 -2.82 -8.56 5.07
C ASN A 175 -4.34 -8.69 4.87
N SER A 176 -4.89 -7.83 4.02
CA SER A 176 -5.84 -8.24 2.99
C SER A 176 -5.36 -7.60 1.69
N ALA A 177 -4.53 -8.33 0.94
CA ALA A 177 -4.18 -7.95 -0.42
C ALA A 177 -5.20 -8.58 -1.36
N THR A 178 -5.84 -7.76 -2.20
CA THR A 178 -6.64 -8.29 -3.30
C THR A 178 -5.70 -8.49 -4.48
N ALA A 179 -5.57 -9.72 -4.96
CA ALA A 179 -4.96 -9.98 -6.25
C ALA A 179 -5.93 -9.48 -7.32
N VAL A 180 -5.57 -8.44 -8.06
CA VAL A 180 -6.37 -8.02 -9.22
C VAL A 180 -5.70 -8.58 -10.47
N ILE A 181 -6.26 -9.67 -10.96
CA ILE A 181 -5.77 -10.39 -12.13
C ILE A 181 -6.57 -9.87 -13.33
N LYS A 182 -5.85 -9.45 -14.38
CA LYS A 182 -6.44 -9.09 -15.66
C LYS A 182 -7.23 -10.29 -16.20
N SER A 183 -8.53 -10.09 -16.43
CA SER A 183 -9.38 -11.03 -17.18
C SER A 183 -8.99 -11.05 -18.65
#